data_AF-A0A6S7E0X5-F1
#
_entry.id   AF-A0A6S7E0X5-F1
#
_cell.length_a   1.000
_cell.length_b   1.000
_cell.length_c   1.000
_cell.angle_alpha   90.00
_cell.angle_beta   90.00
_cell.angle_gamma   90.00
#
_symmetry.space_group_name_H-M   'P 1'
#
loop_
_entity.id
_entity.type
_entity.pdbx_description
1 polymer ?
#
loop_
_entity_poly.entity_id
_entity_poly.type
_entity_poly.pdbx_seq_one_letter_code
_entity_poly.pdbx_strand_id
1 'polypeptide(L)'
;MMTPIANDARSQEGMRAGKVRKPIRTSSATQAGLPRWVEDEIHNWARSQWEGDWPGPRRMLHEAPHACEFPPLPGHDDDDEPLRIPVNHERARRVHALYEALPLVERRVVQAEYTRRADYADLSASARQDQACRVIGIALPYYKVALGSFKQQVWRIFK
;
A
#
# COMPACT_ATOMS: atom_id res chain seq x y z
N MET A 1 -10.68 28.41 73.89
CA MET A 1 -10.41 28.79 72.48
C MET A 1 -10.30 27.52 71.66
N MET A 2 -10.75 27.58 70.40
CA MET A 2 -10.59 26.58 69.31
C MET A 2 -11.66 25.48 69.17
N THR A 3 -12.77 25.89 68.54
CA THR A 3 -13.45 25.37 67.33
C THR A 3 -13.51 23.87 66.96
N PRO A 4 -14.63 23.43 66.33
CA PRO A 4 -15.03 22.04 66.19
C PRO A 4 -14.48 21.31 64.93
N ILE A 5 -14.55 19.98 65.02
CA ILE A 5 -14.18 18.99 63.99
C ILE A 5 -15.21 19.01 62.86
N ALA A 6 -14.75 19.33 61.65
CA ALA A 6 -15.53 19.25 60.42
C ALA A 6 -15.59 17.80 59.92
N ASN A 7 -16.80 17.33 59.65
CA ASN A 7 -17.09 16.10 58.92
C ASN A 7 -18.12 16.46 57.86
N ASP A 8 -17.73 16.58 56.59
CA ASP A 8 -18.64 16.30 55.49
C ASP A 8 -17.97 16.20 54.10
N ALA A 9 -18.59 15.34 53.29
CA ALA A 9 -18.60 15.28 51.83
C ALA A 9 -17.28 15.05 51.06
N ARG A 10 -17.04 13.76 50.77
CA ARG A 10 -16.30 13.25 49.61
C ARG A 10 -16.65 14.02 48.33
N SER A 11 -15.64 14.68 47.76
CA SER A 11 -15.65 15.20 46.40
C SER A 11 -15.20 14.13 45.40
N GLN A 12 -15.97 14.06 44.31
CA GLN A 12 -15.57 13.77 42.93
C GLN A 12 -15.14 12.34 42.55
N GLU A 13 -16.18 11.61 42.20
CA GLU A 13 -16.28 10.68 41.07
C GLU A 13 -15.79 11.30 39.75
N GLY A 14 -15.16 10.49 38.89
CA GLY A 14 -14.99 10.83 37.47
C GLY A 14 -13.62 10.56 36.87
N MET A 15 -13.30 9.29 36.68
CA MET A 15 -12.25 8.84 35.76
C MET A 15 -12.42 9.51 34.38
N ARG A 16 -11.42 10.27 33.93
CA ARG A 16 -11.16 10.44 32.48
C ARG A 16 -9.67 10.28 32.23
N ALA A 17 -9.29 9.03 32.03
CA ALA A 17 -8.01 8.68 31.40
C ALA A 17 -7.94 9.40 30.04
N GLY A 18 -7.07 10.41 29.95
CA GLY A 18 -6.72 11.05 28.70
C GLY A 18 -6.23 9.99 27.72
N LYS A 19 -6.99 9.77 26.66
CA LYS A 19 -6.67 8.84 25.58
C LYS A 19 -5.48 9.42 24.82
N VAL A 20 -4.27 9.08 25.27
CA VAL A 20 -3.02 9.32 24.55
C VAL A 20 -3.19 8.68 23.18
N ARG A 21 -3.40 9.49 22.15
CA ARG A 21 -3.38 9.05 20.75
C ARG A 21 -1.97 8.57 20.47
N LYS A 22 -1.78 7.25 20.63
CA LYS A 22 -0.54 6.57 20.27
C LYS A 22 -0.30 6.82 18.78
N PRO A 23 0.92 7.21 18.36
CA PRO A 23 1.22 7.37 16.95
C PRO A 23 1.08 6.02 16.27
N ILE A 24 0.18 5.91 15.29
CA ILE A 24 0.18 4.79 14.34
C ILE A 24 1.33 5.07 13.36
N ARG A 25 2.54 4.73 13.80
CA ARG A 25 3.62 4.33 12.90
C ARG A 25 3.86 2.87 13.19
N THR A 26 3.12 2.02 12.48
CA THR A 26 3.52 0.64 12.28
C THR A 26 4.81 0.65 11.47
N SER A 27 5.92 0.79 12.20
CA SER A 27 7.26 0.42 11.75
C SER A 27 7.28 -1.10 11.58
N SER A 28 6.79 -1.57 10.44
CA SER A 28 7.07 -2.93 9.98
C SER A 28 8.56 -2.96 9.60
N ALA A 29 9.31 -3.60 10.49
CA ALA A 29 10.74 -3.75 10.46
C ALA A 29 11.29 -4.16 9.09
N THR A 30 12.45 -3.58 8.79
CA THR A 30 13.37 -3.84 7.69
C THR A 30 13.40 -5.31 7.28
N GLN A 31 12.69 -5.70 6.22
CA GLN A 31 13.02 -6.95 5.53
C GLN A 31 14.19 -6.66 4.58
N ALA A 32 15.36 -7.16 4.95
CA ALA A 32 16.60 -7.18 4.16
C ALA A 32 17.28 -5.82 3.93
N GLY A 33 17.66 -5.10 4.99
CA GLY A 33 18.62 -3.97 4.94
C GLY A 33 18.25 -2.75 4.10
N LEU A 34 17.14 -2.80 3.35
CA LEU A 34 16.65 -1.73 2.50
C LEU A 34 15.60 -0.90 3.24
N PRO A 35 15.58 0.42 3.03
CA PRO A 35 14.56 1.28 3.62
C PRO A 35 13.15 0.90 3.16
N ARG A 36 12.15 1.05 4.06
CA ARG A 36 10.73 0.78 3.77
C ARG A 36 10.22 1.54 2.54
N TRP A 37 10.71 2.74 2.29
CA TRP A 37 10.28 3.56 1.15
C TRP A 37 10.54 2.87 -0.20
N VAL A 38 11.51 1.96 -0.30
CA VAL A 38 11.77 1.20 -1.53
C VAL A 38 10.57 0.35 -1.90
N GLU A 39 9.96 -0.33 -0.93
CA GLU A 39 8.73 -1.09 -1.14
C GLU A 39 7.56 -0.16 -1.48
N ASP A 40 7.48 1.00 -0.83
CA ASP A 40 6.43 1.98 -1.10
C ASP A 40 6.50 2.48 -2.56
N GLU A 41 7.70 2.67 -3.13
CA GLU A 41 7.89 3.02 -4.55
C GLU A 41 7.48 1.91 -5.51
N ILE A 42 7.78 0.65 -5.18
CA ILE A 42 7.35 -0.51 -6.00
C ILE A 42 5.83 -0.65 -5.92
N HIS A 43 5.21 -0.45 -4.75
CA HIS A 43 3.76 -0.43 -4.60
C HIS A 43 3.10 0.77 -5.30
N ASN A 44 3.76 1.92 -5.37
CA ASN A 44 3.32 3.04 -6.19
C ASN A 44 3.31 2.69 -7.68
N TRP A 45 4.37 2.04 -8.17
CA TRP A 45 4.42 1.52 -9.53
C TRP A 45 3.35 0.45 -9.80
N ALA A 46 3.16 -0.51 -8.89
CA ALA A 46 2.18 -1.57 -9.06
C ALA A 46 0.75 -1.02 -9.19
N ARG A 47 0.40 0.00 -8.39
CA ARG A 47 -0.88 0.72 -8.51
C ARG A 47 -1.01 1.43 -9.86
N SER A 48 0.07 2.03 -10.37
CA SER A 48 0.06 2.67 -11.69
C SER A 48 -0.24 1.68 -12.82
N GLN A 49 0.06 0.39 -12.65
CA GLN A 49 -0.26 -0.64 -13.66
C GLN A 49 -1.76 -0.93 -13.73
N TRP A 50 -2.51 -0.66 -12.64
CA TRP A 50 -3.95 -0.88 -12.59
C TRP A 50 -4.76 0.35 -13.01
N GLU A 51 -4.20 1.55 -12.89
CA GLU A 51 -4.83 2.80 -13.35
C GLU A 51 -4.70 3.03 -14.87
N GLY A 52 -3.81 2.31 -15.55
CA GLY A 52 -3.52 2.46 -16.98
C GLY A 52 -2.53 3.60 -17.29
N ASP A 53 -2.04 3.65 -18.53
CA ASP A 53 -1.08 4.67 -18.95
C ASP A 53 -1.64 6.09 -18.86
N TRP A 54 -0.83 7.01 -18.33
CA TRP A 54 -1.11 8.45 -18.28
C TRP A 54 0.07 9.18 -18.97
N PRO A 55 -0.15 9.93 -20.08
CA PRO A 55 -1.40 10.19 -20.72
C PRO A 55 -1.82 9.05 -21.66
N GLY A 56 -2.83 8.28 -21.30
CA GLY A 56 -3.59 7.49 -22.26
C GLY A 56 -4.03 8.38 -23.42
N PRO A 57 -4.30 7.82 -24.60
CA PRO A 57 -4.53 8.58 -25.83
C PRO A 57 -5.61 9.64 -25.59
N ARG A 58 -5.17 10.89 -25.42
CA ARG A 58 -5.98 12.10 -25.37
C ARG A 58 -7.21 11.99 -24.44
N ARG A 59 -7.02 12.13 -23.12
CA ARG A 59 -8.06 12.82 -22.34
C ARG A 59 -8.04 14.27 -22.81
N MET A 60 -8.83 14.54 -23.85
CA MET A 60 -9.26 15.89 -24.18
C MET A 60 -9.78 16.54 -22.91
N LEU A 61 -9.74 17.88 -22.90
CA LEU A 61 -10.21 18.77 -21.86
C LEU A 61 -11.37 18.20 -21.04
N HIS A 62 -11.43 18.56 -19.75
CA HIS A 62 -12.65 18.55 -18.97
C HIS A 62 -13.77 19.29 -19.74
N GLU A 63 -14.42 18.63 -20.68
CA GLU A 63 -15.79 18.89 -21.03
C GLU A 63 -16.58 18.07 -20.01
N ALA A 64 -17.33 18.78 -19.16
CA ALA A 64 -18.11 18.15 -18.11
C ALA A 64 -18.92 17.01 -18.74
N PRO A 65 -18.84 15.77 -18.23
CA PRO A 65 -19.64 14.69 -18.79
C PRO A 65 -21.11 15.13 -18.66
N HIS A 66 -21.85 15.08 -19.76
CA HIS A 66 -23.31 15.16 -19.70
C HIS A 66 -23.77 14.07 -18.73
N ALA A 67 -24.17 14.49 -17.53
CA ALA A 67 -24.62 13.59 -16.51
C ALA A 67 -25.89 12.89 -17.02
N CYS A 68 -25.78 11.62 -17.38
CA CYS A 68 -26.93 10.73 -17.25
C CYS A 68 -27.15 10.59 -15.75
N GLU A 69 -27.97 11.47 -15.19
CA GLU A 69 -28.33 11.47 -13.78
C GLU A 69 -29.15 10.20 -13.50
N PHE A 70 -28.47 9.14 -13.06
CA PHE A 70 -29.14 7.98 -12.50
C PHE A 70 -29.78 8.41 -11.18
N PRO A 71 -31.04 8.04 -10.89
CA PRO A 71 -31.66 8.38 -9.63
C PRO A 71 -30.79 7.87 -8.47
N PRO A 72 -30.47 8.71 -7.47
CA PRO A 72 -29.71 8.25 -6.32
C PRO A 72 -30.49 7.11 -5.64
N LEU A 73 -29.87 5.94 -5.55
CA LEU A 73 -30.42 4.80 -4.81
C LEU A 73 -30.55 5.21 -3.33
N PRO A 74 -31.74 5.12 -2.72
CA PRO A 74 -31.90 5.49 -1.33
C PRO A 74 -31.19 4.45 -0.45
N GLY A 75 -30.13 4.88 0.24
CA GLY A 75 -29.45 4.07 1.27
C GLY A 75 -28.00 3.68 0.98
N HIS A 76 -27.29 4.37 0.08
CA HIS A 76 -25.82 4.25 0.07
C HIS A 76 -25.27 5.05 1.25
N ASP A 77 -25.01 4.36 2.37
CA ASP A 77 -24.02 4.80 3.33
C ASP A 77 -22.70 4.91 2.55
N ASP A 78 -22.36 6.13 2.11
CA ASP A 78 -21.07 6.49 1.50
C ASP A 78 -19.93 6.46 2.54
N ASP A 79 -19.97 5.52 3.48
CA ASP A 79 -18.95 5.34 4.49
C ASP A 79 -18.12 4.09 4.15
N ASP A 80 -16.82 4.33 3.91
CA ASP A 80 -15.74 3.40 3.61
C ASP A 80 -15.43 3.12 2.12
N GLU A 81 -15.49 4.12 1.22
CA GLU A 81 -14.64 4.01 0.01
C GLU A 81 -13.16 4.11 0.46
N PRO A 82 -12.34 3.05 0.31
CA PRO A 82 -10.99 3.05 0.86
C PRO A 82 -10.18 4.17 0.22
N LEU A 83 -9.60 5.04 1.05
CA LEU A 83 -8.74 6.16 0.64
C LEU A 83 -7.73 5.69 -0.42
N ARG A 84 -8.01 6.00 -1.69
CA ARG A 84 -7.10 5.69 -2.79
C ARG A 84 -5.86 6.55 -2.61
N ILE A 85 -4.76 5.94 -2.19
CA ILE A 85 -3.47 6.61 -2.12
C ILE A 85 -3.13 7.05 -3.56
N PRO A 86 -2.96 8.35 -3.84
CA PRO A 86 -2.65 8.82 -5.19
C PRO A 86 -1.36 8.18 -5.73
N VAL A 87 -1.33 7.94 -7.05
CA VAL A 87 -0.15 7.41 -7.74
C VAL A 87 0.77 8.56 -8.16
N ASN A 88 2.04 8.47 -7.78
CA ASN A 88 3.07 9.33 -8.33
C ASN A 88 3.58 8.74 -9.67
N HIS A 89 2.99 9.20 -10.78
CA HIS A 89 3.32 8.70 -12.13
C HIS A 89 4.77 8.97 -12.55
N GLU A 90 5.39 10.05 -12.07
CA GLU A 90 6.79 10.34 -12.41
C GLU A 90 7.73 9.28 -11.82
N ARG A 91 7.56 8.97 -10.53
CA ARG A 91 8.32 7.92 -9.87
C ARG A 91 7.99 6.54 -10.41
N ALA A 92 6.71 6.26 -10.66
CA ALA A 92 6.26 5.01 -11.25
C ALA A 92 6.91 4.76 -12.62
N ARG A 93 7.06 5.78 -13.48
CA ARG A 93 7.76 5.66 -14.77
C ARG A 93 9.21 5.23 -14.62
N ARG A 94 9.93 5.75 -13.62
CA ARG A 94 11.33 5.35 -13.36
C ARG A 94 11.43 3.89 -12.95
N VAL A 95 10.52 3.41 -12.09
CA VAL A 95 10.44 1.99 -11.70
C VAL A 95 10.00 1.11 -12.87
N HIS A 96 9.08 1.59 -13.71
CA HIS A 96 8.64 0.87 -14.92
C HIS A 96 9.78 0.68 -15.92
N ALA A 97 10.65 1.69 -16.10
CA ALA A 97 11.84 1.55 -16.95
C ALA A 97 12.80 0.46 -16.44
N LEU A 98 12.99 0.35 -15.11
CA LEU A 98 13.75 -0.76 -14.53
C LEU A 98 13.08 -2.11 -14.78
N TYR A 99 11.76 -2.16 -14.60
CA TYR A 99 10.98 -3.37 -14.83
C TYR A 99 11.05 -3.86 -16.28
N GLU A 100 10.94 -2.96 -17.28
CA GLU A 100 11.04 -3.32 -18.69
C GLU A 100 12.45 -3.81 -19.09
N ALA A 101 13.49 -3.34 -18.40
CA ALA A 101 14.87 -3.77 -18.62
C ALA A 101 15.19 -5.15 -18.02
N LEU A 102 14.30 -5.70 -17.17
CA LEU A 102 14.50 -7.03 -16.60
C LEU A 102 14.30 -8.14 -17.64
N PRO A 103 15.02 -9.28 -17.53
CA PRO A 103 14.70 -10.44 -18.32
C PRO A 103 13.30 -10.99 -17.97
N LEU A 104 12.74 -11.77 -18.90
CA LEU A 104 11.35 -12.20 -18.85
C LEU A 104 10.97 -12.94 -17.55
N VAL A 105 11.91 -13.72 -17.00
CA VAL A 105 11.67 -14.52 -15.79
C VAL A 105 11.50 -13.60 -14.58
N GLU A 106 12.38 -12.62 -14.42
CA GLU A 106 12.37 -11.64 -13.34
C GLU A 106 11.14 -10.73 -13.44
N ARG A 107 10.74 -10.36 -14.65
CA ARG A 107 9.47 -9.63 -14.88
C ARG A 107 8.29 -10.42 -14.33
N ARG A 108 8.20 -11.72 -14.62
CA ARG A 108 7.13 -12.59 -14.09
C ARG A 108 7.17 -12.71 -12.57
N VAL A 109 8.36 -12.75 -11.97
CA VAL A 109 8.54 -12.73 -10.52
C VAL A 109 7.96 -11.44 -9.91
N VAL A 110 8.32 -10.28 -10.46
CA VAL A 110 7.81 -8.99 -9.98
C VAL A 110 6.29 -8.87 -10.20
N GLN A 111 5.78 -9.35 -11.34
CA GLN A 111 4.35 -9.36 -11.61
C GLN A 111 3.56 -10.19 -10.59
N ALA A 112 4.04 -11.40 -10.28
CA ALA A 112 3.40 -12.31 -9.34
C ALA A 112 3.30 -11.72 -7.92
N GLU A 113 4.33 -10.97 -7.49
CA GLU A 113 4.38 -10.39 -6.15
C GLU A 113 3.53 -9.11 -6.03
N TYR A 114 3.64 -8.20 -7.00
CA TYR A 114 3.14 -6.84 -6.84
C TYR A 114 1.86 -6.54 -7.62
N THR A 115 1.71 -7.08 -8.84
CA THR A 115 0.58 -6.72 -9.73
C THR A 115 -0.54 -7.77 -9.76
N ARG A 116 -0.20 -9.05 -9.54
CA ARG A 116 -1.13 -10.19 -9.61
C ARG A 116 -1.43 -10.76 -8.23
N ARG A 117 -1.34 -9.94 -7.18
CA ARG A 117 -1.59 -10.40 -5.81
C ARG A 117 -3.01 -10.94 -5.62
N ALA A 118 -3.98 -10.41 -6.38
CA ALA A 118 -5.37 -10.88 -6.39
C ALA A 118 -5.50 -12.34 -6.85
N ASP A 119 -4.70 -12.77 -7.82
CA ASP A 119 -4.69 -14.14 -8.34
C ASP A 119 -4.21 -15.17 -7.31
N TYR A 120 -3.60 -14.69 -6.22
CA TYR A 120 -3.07 -15.49 -5.11
C TYR A 120 -3.56 -14.95 -3.75
N ALA A 121 -4.72 -14.29 -3.72
CA ALA A 121 -5.22 -13.57 -2.55
C ALA A 121 -5.50 -14.51 -1.36
N ASP A 122 -5.98 -15.72 -1.64
CA ASP A 122 -6.35 -16.71 -0.61
C ASP A 122 -5.14 -17.45 -0.01
N LEU A 123 -3.94 -17.24 -0.56
CA LEU A 123 -2.73 -17.94 -0.16
C LEU A 123 -1.88 -17.10 0.79
N SER A 124 -1.26 -17.77 1.77
CA SER A 124 -0.22 -17.16 2.61
C SER A 124 0.95 -16.67 1.76
N ALA A 125 1.75 -15.73 2.28
CA ALA A 125 2.89 -15.18 1.53
C ALA A 125 3.87 -16.27 1.05
N SER A 126 4.15 -17.28 1.89
CA SER A 126 5.00 -18.42 1.49
C SER A 126 4.34 -19.25 0.39
N ALA A 127 3.05 -19.57 0.54
CA ALA A 127 2.33 -20.38 -0.44
C ALA A 127 2.19 -19.66 -1.79
N ARG A 128 2.05 -18.33 -1.80
CA ARG A 128 2.07 -17.51 -3.01
C ARG A 128 3.41 -17.63 -3.74
N GLN A 129 4.52 -17.52 -3.02
CA GLN A 129 5.85 -17.65 -3.62
C GLN A 129 6.07 -19.04 -4.19
N ASP A 130 5.68 -20.08 -3.46
CA ASP A 130 5.80 -21.47 -3.93
C ASP A 130 4.95 -21.72 -5.17
N GLN A 131 3.71 -21.22 -5.19
CA GLN A 131 2.82 -21.34 -6.35
C GLN A 131 3.34 -20.54 -7.55
N ALA A 132 3.82 -19.31 -7.33
CA ALA A 132 4.44 -18.50 -8.38
C ALA A 132 5.68 -19.19 -8.96
N CYS A 133 6.52 -19.78 -8.11
CA CYS A 133 7.69 -20.55 -8.55
C CYS A 133 7.28 -21.73 -9.46
N ARG A 134 6.21 -22.45 -9.13
CA ARG A 134 5.68 -23.55 -9.95
C ARG A 134 5.14 -23.06 -11.29
N VAL A 135 4.40 -21.95 -11.29
CA VAL A 135 3.82 -21.37 -12.51
C VAL A 135 4.89 -20.80 -13.45
N ILE A 136 5.92 -20.18 -12.88
CA ILE A 136 7.02 -19.57 -13.65
C ILE A 136 8.05 -20.63 -14.06
N GLY A 137 8.17 -21.73 -13.32
CA GLY A 137 9.13 -22.81 -13.58
C GLY A 137 10.53 -22.53 -13.02
N ILE A 138 10.63 -21.86 -11.86
CA ILE A 138 11.90 -21.48 -11.24
C ILE A 138 12.01 -21.96 -9.79
N ALA A 139 13.23 -22.06 -9.29
CA ALA A 139 13.49 -22.42 -7.90
C ALA A 139 13.24 -21.23 -6.94
N LEU A 140 12.72 -21.51 -5.75
CA LEU A 140 12.45 -20.50 -4.72
C LEU A 140 13.67 -19.64 -4.33
N PRO A 141 14.91 -20.17 -4.25
CA PRO A 141 16.09 -19.34 -4.00
C PRO A 141 16.30 -18.29 -5.11
N TYR A 142 16.10 -18.68 -6.37
CA TYR A 142 16.20 -17.76 -7.51
C TYR A 142 15.15 -16.66 -7.44
N TYR A 143 13.90 -17.03 -7.13
CA TYR A 143 12.79 -16.09 -6.94
C TYR A 143 13.14 -15.00 -5.91
N LYS A 144 13.68 -15.40 -4.75
CA LYS A 144 14.09 -14.47 -3.68
C LYS A 144 15.25 -13.57 -4.11
N VAL A 145 16.23 -14.10 -4.83
CA VAL A 145 17.36 -13.32 -5.38
C VAL A 145 16.89 -12.31 -6.41
N ALA A 146 15.99 -12.71 -7.32
CA ALA A 146 15.41 -11.82 -8.32
C ALA A 146 14.65 -10.65 -7.68
N LEU A 147 13.79 -10.92 -6.69
CA LEU A 147 13.10 -9.86 -5.93
C LEU A 147 14.08 -8.95 -5.18
N GLY A 148 15.08 -9.53 -4.51
CA GLY A 148 16.10 -8.76 -3.79
C GLY A 148 16.90 -7.84 -4.73
N SER A 149 17.31 -8.36 -5.89
CA SER A 149 18.02 -7.61 -6.92
C SER A 149 17.19 -6.45 -7.45
N PHE A 150 15.91 -6.67 -7.73
CA PHE A 150 15.02 -5.61 -8.19
C PHE A 150 14.87 -4.50 -7.15
N LYS A 151 14.64 -4.84 -5.87
CA LYS A 151 14.57 -3.85 -4.77
C LYS A 151 15.86 -3.04 -4.64
N GLN A 152 17.02 -3.69 -4.82
CA GLN A 152 18.30 -2.98 -4.82
C GLN A 152 18.44 -2.02 -6.01
N GLN A 153 17.97 -2.39 -7.20
CA GLN A 153 17.97 -1.51 -8.36
C GLN A 153 17.07 -0.30 -8.13
N VAL A 154 15.86 -0.50 -7.58
CA VAL A 154 14.95 0.59 -7.20
C VAL A 154 15.59 1.50 -6.16
N TRP A 155 16.27 0.94 -5.16
CA TRP A 155 17.00 1.74 -4.18
C TRP A 155 18.08 2.62 -4.82
N ARG A 156 18.85 2.09 -5.79
CA ARG A 156 19.93 2.83 -6.46
C ARG A 156 19.43 3.99 -7.31
N ILE A 157 18.24 3.93 -7.90
CA ILE A 157 17.73 5.02 -8.76
C ILE A 157 17.19 6.23 -7.98
N PHE A 158 16.90 6.05 -6.69
CA PHE A 158 16.35 7.09 -5.81
C PHE A 158 17.30 7.49 -4.67
N LYS A 159 18.47 6.87 -4.59
CA LYS A 159 19.57 7.24 -3.69
C LYS A 159 20.43 8.31 -4.36
#